data_AF-A0A7K2KV92-F1
#
_entry.id   AF-A0A7K2KV92-F1
#
_cell.length_a   1.000
_cell.length_b   1.000
_cell.length_c   1.000
_cell.angle_alpha   90.00
_cell.angle_beta   90.00
_cell.angle_gamma   90.00
#
_symmetry.space_group_name_H-M   'P 1'
#
loop_
_entity.id
_entity.type
_entity.pdbx_description
1 polymer ?
#
loop_
_entity_poly.entity_id
_entity_poly.type
_entity_poly.pdbx_seq_one_letter_code
_entity_poly.pdbx_strand_id
1 'polypeptide(L)'
;MTSLVGGPPQRIEERFENSHLTTVVEAEAWADGPTGYVIKGWVQAQPADGSEHGKEGTFGHKGASGSWSYETGSLSAKHFLVHGTRKSGEDLTLVLGNQGGNFSRWIYGDEITRKLPETF
;
A
#
# COMPACT_ATOMS: atom_id res chain seq x y z
N MET A 1 17.53 -28.77 -5.40
CA MET A 1 17.67 -27.39 -5.90
C MET A 1 17.04 -26.49 -4.87
N THR A 2 17.83 -25.67 -4.18
CA THR A 2 17.33 -24.59 -3.32
C THR A 2 16.86 -23.47 -4.24
N SER A 3 15.55 -23.32 -4.45
CA SER A 3 15.05 -22.11 -5.11
C SER A 3 15.45 -20.92 -4.24
N LEU A 4 16.09 -19.90 -4.80
CA LEU A 4 16.23 -18.62 -4.11
C LEU A 4 14.82 -18.14 -3.79
N VAL A 5 14.50 -18.06 -2.51
CA VAL A 5 13.20 -17.59 -2.07
C VAL A 5 13.23 -16.08 -2.05
N GLY A 6 12.23 -15.47 -2.70
CA GLY A 6 12.08 -14.03 -2.81
C GLY A 6 12.10 -13.58 -4.26
N GLY A 7 11.10 -14.03 -5.01
CA GLY A 7 10.98 -13.79 -6.45
C GLY A 7 10.93 -12.31 -6.82
N PRO A 8 10.87 -12.01 -8.13
CA PRO A 8 11.11 -10.67 -8.65
C PRO A 8 10.17 -9.62 -8.03
N PRO A 9 10.69 -8.41 -7.72
CA PRO A 9 9.87 -7.30 -7.27
C PRO A 9 8.73 -6.98 -8.23
N GLN A 10 7.58 -6.69 -7.65
CA GLN A 10 6.35 -6.29 -8.32
C GLN A 10 6.10 -4.81 -8.05
N ARG A 11 6.00 -4.02 -9.11
CA ARG A 11 5.76 -2.58 -9.01
C ARG A 11 4.31 -2.31 -8.58
N ILE A 12 4.13 -1.32 -7.72
CA ILE A 12 2.86 -0.81 -7.22
C ILE A 12 2.85 0.69 -7.53
N GLU A 13 1.98 1.13 -8.42
CA GLU A 13 1.81 2.53 -8.80
C GLU A 13 0.33 2.87 -8.78
N GLU A 14 -0.13 3.26 -7.60
CA GLU A 14 -1.56 3.40 -7.35
C GLU A 14 -1.89 4.82 -6.93
N ARG A 15 -3.10 5.25 -7.31
CA ARG A 15 -3.66 6.53 -6.91
C ARG A 15 -5.11 6.36 -6.48
N PHE A 16 -5.49 7.07 -5.44
CA PHE A 16 -6.88 7.13 -4.98
C PHE A 16 -7.28 8.59 -4.76
N GLU A 17 -8.35 9.01 -5.41
CA GLU A 17 -8.82 10.41 -5.41
C GLU A 17 -10.20 10.50 -4.76
N ASN A 18 -10.37 11.50 -3.90
CA ASN A 18 -11.66 11.96 -3.42
C ASN A 18 -11.80 13.47 -3.69
N SER A 19 -12.90 14.10 -3.24
CA SER A 19 -13.16 15.53 -3.49
C SER A 19 -12.17 16.52 -2.85
N HIS A 20 -11.24 16.06 -2.01
CA HIS A 20 -10.34 16.88 -1.20
C HIS A 20 -8.86 16.51 -1.35
N LEU A 21 -8.57 15.23 -1.61
CA LEU A 21 -7.23 14.68 -1.60
C LEU A 21 -7.07 13.57 -2.64
N THR A 22 -5.86 13.47 -3.15
CA THR A 22 -5.34 12.32 -3.89
C THR A 22 -4.25 11.66 -3.07
N THR A 23 -4.38 10.38 -2.79
CA THR A 23 -3.29 9.55 -2.26
C THR A 23 -2.53 8.96 -3.42
N VAL A 24 -1.21 9.13 -3.43
CA VAL A 24 -0.31 8.54 -4.43
C VAL A 24 0.66 7.59 -3.72
N VAL A 25 0.86 6.41 -4.30
CA VAL A 25 1.81 5.40 -3.83
C VAL A 25 2.67 4.95 -5.00
N GLU A 26 3.98 4.98 -4.81
CA GLU A 26 4.94 4.26 -5.64
C GLU A 26 5.78 3.34 -4.75
N ALA A 27 5.72 2.04 -5.03
CA ALA A 27 6.39 1.03 -4.25
C ALA A 27 6.76 -0.20 -5.08
N GLU A 28 7.59 -1.05 -4.49
CA GLU A 28 7.88 -2.40 -4.95
C GLU A 28 7.54 -3.38 -3.82
N ALA A 29 6.94 -4.51 -4.18
CA ALA A 29 6.69 -5.61 -3.26
C ALA A 29 7.32 -6.91 -3.78
N TRP A 30 7.92 -7.70 -2.90
CA TRP A 30 8.47 -9.00 -3.23
C TRP A 30 8.19 -10.01 -2.12
N ALA A 31 8.23 -11.30 -2.46
CA ALA A 31 8.12 -12.35 -1.47
C ALA A 31 9.34 -12.33 -0.53
N ASP A 32 9.12 -12.54 0.76
CA ASP A 32 10.16 -12.69 1.77
C ASP A 32 10.07 -14.09 2.36
N GLY A 33 10.66 -15.06 1.68
CA GLY A 33 10.38 -16.45 1.99
C GLY A 33 8.98 -16.91 1.53
N PRO A 34 8.58 -18.14 1.90
CA PRO A 34 7.27 -18.68 1.53
C PRO A 34 6.10 -18.04 2.28
N THR A 35 6.34 -17.33 3.39
CA THR A 35 5.27 -16.82 4.28
C THR A 35 5.41 -15.34 4.61
N GLY A 36 6.38 -14.66 4.02
CA GLY A 36 6.60 -13.23 4.19
C GLY A 36 6.44 -12.47 2.89
N TYR A 37 6.37 -11.15 3.04
CA TYR A 37 6.55 -10.20 1.96
C TYR A 37 7.25 -8.95 2.50
N VAL A 38 7.95 -8.25 1.62
CA VAL A 38 8.46 -6.90 1.87
C VAL A 38 7.78 -5.93 0.92
N ILE A 39 7.49 -4.72 1.40
CA ILE A 39 7.10 -3.59 0.55
C ILE A 39 8.02 -2.42 0.86
N LYS A 40 8.59 -1.81 -0.18
CA LYS A 40 9.43 -0.63 -0.07
C LYS A 40 8.95 0.44 -1.03
N GLY A 41 8.78 1.66 -0.55
CA GLY A 41 8.29 2.75 -1.38
C GLY A 41 7.99 4.00 -0.61
N TRP A 42 7.07 4.79 -1.12
CA TRP A 42 6.56 5.98 -0.47
C TRP A 42 5.06 6.17 -0.71
N VAL A 43 4.43 6.92 0.19
CA VAL A 43 3.03 7.35 0.11
C VAL A 43 2.96 8.85 0.37
N GLN A 44 2.15 9.55 -0.41
CA GLN A 44 1.95 11.00 -0.28
C GLN A 44 0.47 11.34 -0.47
N ALA A 45 -0.01 12.30 0.31
CA ALA A 45 -1.28 12.96 0.09
C ALA A 45 -1.05 14.23 -0.74
N GLN A 46 -1.86 14.45 -1.77
CA GLN A 46 -1.84 15.63 -2.63
C GLN A 46 -3.19 16.34 -2.49
N PRO A 47 -3.23 17.61 -2.08
CA PRO A 47 -4.48 18.35 -1.92
C PRO A 47 -5.10 18.63 -3.27
N ALA A 48 -6.42 18.47 -3.38
CA ALA A 48 -7.18 19.05 -4.48
C ALA A 48 -7.17 20.58 -4.35
N ASP A 49 -7.17 21.28 -5.49
CA ASP A 49 -7.11 22.75 -5.53
C ASP A 49 -8.19 23.37 -4.64
N GLY A 50 -7.77 24.19 -3.67
CA GLY A 50 -8.67 24.91 -2.76
C GLY A 50 -9.19 24.11 -1.56
N SER A 51 -8.75 22.86 -1.34
CA SER A 51 -9.15 22.09 -0.14
C SER A 51 -8.32 22.48 1.09
N GLU A 52 -8.97 22.94 2.16
CA GLU A 52 -8.36 23.10 3.49
C GLU A 52 -8.53 21.85 4.39
N HIS A 53 -9.24 20.83 3.88
CA HIS A 53 -9.65 19.66 4.64
C HIS A 53 -8.86 18.40 4.25
N GLY A 54 -8.46 17.64 5.28
CA GLY A 54 -7.66 16.43 5.12
C GLY A 54 -6.21 16.76 4.73
N LYS A 55 -5.24 16.12 5.37
CA LYS A 55 -3.81 16.28 5.02
C LYS A 55 -3.07 14.96 4.93
N GLU A 56 -3.80 13.84 4.99
CA GLU A 56 -3.23 12.52 5.12
C GLU A 56 -3.84 11.53 4.13
N GLY A 57 -2.96 10.71 3.56
CA GLY A 57 -3.26 9.59 2.68
C GLY A 57 -2.63 8.34 3.26
N THR A 58 -3.24 7.19 3.05
CA THR A 58 -2.79 5.93 3.65
C THR A 58 -2.71 4.82 2.61
N PHE A 59 -1.69 3.98 2.77
CA PHE A 59 -1.45 2.75 2.04
C PHE A 59 -1.66 1.58 3.00
N GLY A 60 -2.77 0.86 2.82
CA GLY A 60 -3.08 -0.35 3.55
C GLY A 60 -2.57 -1.60 2.84
N HIS A 61 -2.06 -2.56 3.60
CA HIS A 61 -1.60 -3.84 3.08
C HIS A 61 -1.90 -5.00 4.05
N LYS A 62 -2.16 -6.19 3.50
CA LYS A 62 -2.32 -7.46 4.22
C LYS A 62 -2.04 -8.64 3.27
N GLY A 63 -1.69 -9.81 3.82
CA GLY A 63 -1.96 -11.06 3.08
C GLY A 63 -3.48 -11.23 2.91
N ALA A 64 -3.95 -11.92 1.87
CA ALA A 64 -5.39 -12.01 1.56
C ALA A 64 -6.29 -12.42 2.75
N SER A 65 -5.80 -13.24 3.68
CA SER A 65 -6.48 -13.67 4.92
C SER A 65 -5.94 -13.03 6.20
N GLY A 66 -5.04 -12.04 6.09
CA GLY A 66 -4.42 -11.33 7.19
C GLY A 66 -5.23 -10.13 7.70
N SER A 67 -4.66 -9.44 8.68
CA SER A 67 -5.17 -8.15 9.18
C SER A 67 -4.50 -6.99 8.47
N TRP A 68 -5.21 -5.88 8.34
CA TRP A 68 -4.69 -4.66 7.72
C TRP A 68 -3.60 -4.02 8.57
N SER A 69 -2.52 -3.61 7.90
CA SER A 69 -1.51 -2.67 8.38
C SER A 69 -1.49 -1.46 7.46
N TYR A 70 -1.13 -0.28 7.97
CA TYR A 70 -1.27 0.98 7.25
C TYR A 70 -0.02 1.86 7.37
N GLU A 71 0.40 2.40 6.24
CA GLU A 71 1.40 3.46 6.15
C GLU A 71 0.73 4.76 5.77
N THR A 72 0.71 5.73 6.69
CA THR A 72 0.07 7.03 6.47
C THR A 72 1.10 8.09 6.15
N GLY A 73 0.99 8.71 4.98
CA GLY A 73 1.75 9.88 4.55
C GLY A 73 0.92 11.16 4.66
N SER A 74 1.60 12.31 4.66
CA SER A 74 0.96 13.62 4.67
C SER A 74 1.19 14.34 3.33
N LEU A 75 1.12 15.67 3.31
CA LEU A 75 1.48 16.48 2.15
C LEU A 75 2.94 16.28 1.70
N SER A 76 3.81 15.83 2.61
CA SER A 76 5.16 15.37 2.28
C SER A 76 5.19 13.85 2.16
N ALA A 77 5.88 13.34 1.13
CA ALA A 77 6.02 11.92 0.90
C ALA A 77 6.67 11.22 2.11
N LYS A 78 5.99 10.21 2.65
CA LYS A 78 6.53 9.31 3.67
C LYS A 78 7.12 8.09 3.00
N HIS A 79 8.41 7.86 3.18
CA HIS A 79 9.07 6.63 2.75
C HIS A 79 8.89 5.53 3.78
N PHE A 80 8.78 4.29 3.33
CA PHE A 80 8.61 3.13 4.19
C PHE A 80 9.34 1.89 3.66
N LEU A 81 9.67 1.00 4.59
CA LEU A 81 10.09 -0.37 4.36
C LEU A 81 9.35 -1.23 5.37
N VAL A 82 8.42 -2.05 4.90
CA VAL A 82 7.56 -2.88 5.75
C VAL A 82 7.79 -4.35 5.46
N HIS A 83 7.80 -5.14 6.51
CA HIS A 83 7.76 -6.60 6.44
C HIS A 83 6.40 -7.06 6.93
N GLY A 84 5.75 -7.93 6.18
CA GLY A 84 4.47 -8.50 6.55
C GLY A 84 4.46 -10.01 6.39
N THR A 85 3.38 -10.62 6.87
CA THR A 85 3.16 -12.05 6.78
C THR A 85 1.97 -12.37 5.89
N ARG A 86 2.06 -13.51 5.20
CA ARG A 86 1.03 -14.09 4.34
C ARG A 86 1.11 -15.61 4.43
N LYS A 87 0.05 -16.33 4.07
CA LYS A 87 0.14 -17.77 3.86
C LYS A 87 0.98 -18.05 2.60
N SER A 88 1.57 -19.24 2.53
CA SER A 88 2.30 -19.65 1.33
C SER A 88 1.40 -19.72 0.12
N GLY A 89 1.89 -19.16 -1.01
CA GLY A 89 1.11 -19.00 -2.23
C GLY A 89 -0.03 -17.98 -2.16
N GLU A 90 -0.17 -17.24 -1.06
CA GLU A 90 -1.21 -16.22 -0.91
C GLU A 90 -0.82 -14.92 -1.60
N ASP A 91 -1.80 -14.26 -2.21
CA ASP A 91 -1.64 -12.94 -2.80
C ASP A 91 -1.61 -11.84 -1.72
N LEU A 92 -1.02 -10.71 -2.08
CA LEU A 92 -1.07 -9.48 -1.29
C LEU A 92 -2.33 -8.71 -1.65
N THR A 93 -3.06 -8.23 -0.64
CA THR A 93 -4.18 -7.31 -0.81
C THR A 93 -3.77 -5.94 -0.31
N LEU A 94 -4.00 -4.94 -1.15
CA LEU A 94 -3.66 -3.54 -0.91
C LEU A 94 -4.93 -2.69 -0.92
N VAL A 95 -4.89 -1.54 -0.26
CA VAL A 95 -5.95 -0.53 -0.36
C VAL A 95 -5.33 0.85 -0.18
N LEU A 96 -5.81 1.84 -0.93
CA LEU A 96 -5.45 3.23 -0.71
C LEU A 96 -6.63 3.94 -0.06
N GLY A 97 -6.35 4.89 0.82
CA GLY A 97 -7.35 5.76 1.40
C GLY A 97 -6.80 7.16 1.64
N ASN A 98 -7.69 8.11 1.90
CA ASN A 98 -7.36 9.44 2.38
C ASN A 98 -8.46 9.95 3.31
N GLN A 99 -8.11 10.97 4.10
CA GLN A 99 -9.11 11.70 4.86
C GLN A 99 -10.02 12.49 3.91
N GLY A 100 -11.33 12.47 4.16
CA GLY A 100 -12.29 13.21 3.35
C GLY A 100 -13.47 13.74 4.16
N GLY A 101 -14.11 14.78 3.62
CA GLY A 101 -15.34 15.38 4.14
C GLY A 101 -15.18 16.13 5.46
N ASN A 102 -16.32 16.58 5.99
CA ASN A 102 -16.39 17.15 7.34
C ASN A 102 -16.01 16.05 8.35
N PHE A 103 -15.16 16.39 9.34
CA PHE A 103 -14.64 15.50 10.41
C PHE A 103 -13.47 14.57 10.05
N SER A 104 -12.79 14.75 8.91
CA SER A 104 -11.54 14.02 8.58
C SER A 104 -11.66 12.48 8.66
N ARG A 105 -12.78 11.92 8.20
CA ARG A 105 -12.99 10.46 8.19
C ARG A 105 -12.16 9.81 7.10
N TRP A 106 -11.68 8.60 7.36
CA TRP A 106 -11.00 7.80 6.34
C TRP A 106 -12.00 7.28 5.30
N ILE A 107 -11.68 7.53 4.03
CA ILE A 107 -12.35 6.96 2.87
C ILE A 107 -11.33 6.07 2.17
N TYR A 108 -11.73 4.86 1.85
CA TYR A 108 -10.88 3.86 1.19
C TYR A 108 -11.43 3.57 -0.20
N GLY A 109 -10.54 3.35 -1.15
CA GLY A 109 -10.86 2.85 -2.48
C GLY A 109 -11.07 1.34 -2.50
N ASP A 110 -11.06 0.78 -3.71
CA ASP A 110 -11.19 -0.65 -3.93
C ASP A 110 -9.95 -1.43 -3.46
N GLU A 111 -10.15 -2.68 -3.04
CA GLU A 111 -9.04 -3.60 -2.77
C GLU A 111 -8.29 -3.94 -4.06
N ILE A 112 -6.96 -3.92 -4.01
CA ILE A 112 -6.07 -4.21 -5.13
C ILE A 112 -5.28 -5.49 -4.81
N THR A 113 -5.42 -6.51 -5.66
CA THR A 113 -4.68 -7.77 -5.49
C THR A 113 -3.37 -7.75 -6.26
N ARG A 114 -2.28 -8.17 -5.62
CA ARG A 114 -0.95 -8.33 -6.22
C ARG A 114 -0.41 -9.71 -5.91
N LYS A 115 -0.05 -10.44 -6.96
CA LYS A 115 0.66 -11.72 -6.81
C LYS A 115 2.11 -11.44 -6.47
N LEU A 116 2.69 -12.24 -5.58
CA LEU A 116 4.11 -12.18 -5.26
C LEU A 116 4.77 -13.49 -5.72
N PRO A 117 5.43 -13.50 -6.89
CA PRO A 117 6.17 -14.66 -7.33
C PRO A 117 7.21 -15.07 -6.27
N GLU A 118 7.27 -16.36 -5.95
CA GLU A 118 8.19 -16.87 -4.92
C GLU A 118 9.55 -17.26 -5.51
N THR A 119 9.65 -17.34 -6.84
CA THR A 119 10.83 -17.78 -7.59
C THR A 119 11.17 -16.80 -8.72
N PHE A 120 12.45 -16.73 -9.07
CA PHE A 120 12.97 -16.06 -10.27
C PHE A 120 12.85 -16.95 -11.51
#